data_AF-A0A1Q3CZ71-F1
#
_entry.id   AF-A0A1Q3CZ71-F1
#
_cell.length_a   1.000
_cell.length_b   1.000
_cell.length_c   1.000
_cell.angle_alpha   90.00
_cell.angle_beta   90.00
_cell.angle_gamma   90.00
#
_symmetry.space_group_name_H-M   'P 1'
#
loop_
_entity.id
_entity.type
_entity.pdbx_description
1 polymer ?
#
loop_
_entity_poly.entity_id
_entity_poly.type
_entity_poly.pdbx_seq_one_letter_code
_entity_poly.pdbx_strand_id
1 'polypeptide(L)'
;FTIREAWNAITPQSRAVEWWKVAWFPRCIPKHSFYIWLTFWEAHRTLNNLVWCSFGRGQGESIDHLFFSCPFTARVRNHFLELCGFRRRPCGWQEESSWCIQRLKGNAFKSWLTKLTLAAVIYHYWQERKNRLFNN
;
A
#
# COMPACT_ATOMS: atom_id res chain seq x y z
N PHE A 1 18.18 -31.59 11.50
CA PHE A 1 16.96 -31.04 10.87
C PHE A 1 16.69 -29.67 11.45
N THR A 2 16.76 -28.63 10.63
CA THR A 2 16.48 -27.24 11.03
C THR A 2 15.22 -26.72 10.33
N ILE A 3 14.54 -25.75 10.95
CA ILE A 3 13.37 -25.09 10.36
C ILE A 3 13.71 -24.47 8.99
N ARG A 4 14.95 -23.98 8.82
CA ARG A 4 15.44 -23.40 7.57
C ARG A 4 15.52 -24.41 6.43
N GLU A 5 15.98 -25.63 6.71
CA GLU A 5 16.06 -26.71 5.71
C GLU A 5 14.67 -27.18 5.30
N ALA A 6 13.75 -27.36 6.27
CA ALA A 6 12.36 -27.69 6.00
C ALA A 6 11.65 -26.59 5.19
N TRP A 7 11.87 -25.33 5.54
CA TRP A 7 11.32 -24.19 4.79
C TRP A 7 11.82 -24.15 3.34
N ASN A 8 13.12 -24.35 3.12
CA ASN A 8 13.70 -24.38 1.78
C ASN A 8 13.22 -25.58 0.93
N ALA A 9 12.91 -26.71 1.58
CA ALA A 9 12.41 -27.90 0.89
C ALA A 9 10.94 -27.76 0.44
N ILE A 10 10.13 -27.03 1.21
CA ILE A 10 8.68 -26.89 0.96
C ILE A 10 8.36 -25.62 0.15
N THR A 11 9.22 -24.60 0.20
CA THR A 11 8.98 -23.34 -0.51
C THR A 11 9.60 -23.44 -1.91
N PRO A 12 8.80 -23.44 -3.00
CA PRO A 12 9.37 -23.27 -4.33
C PRO A 12 10.20 -21.99 -4.35
N GLN A 13 11.36 -21.99 -5.02
CA GLN A 13 12.21 -20.80 -5.22
C GLN A 13 11.44 -19.76 -6.04
N SER A 14 10.50 -19.09 -5.39
CA SER A 14 9.65 -18.07 -5.97
C SER A 14 10.50 -16.83 -6.17
N ARG A 15 10.35 -16.19 -7.34
CA ARG A 15 11.06 -14.95 -7.64
C ARG A 15 10.64 -13.91 -6.61
N ALA A 16 11.62 -13.26 -5.99
CA ALA A 16 11.37 -12.19 -5.04
C ALA A 16 10.52 -11.09 -5.71
N VAL A 17 9.37 -10.78 -5.11
CA VAL A 17 8.42 -9.79 -5.64
C VAL A 17 8.99 -8.38 -5.55
N GLU A 18 8.94 -7.59 -6.62
CA GLU A 18 9.71 -6.34 -6.72
C GLU A 18 9.37 -5.30 -5.63
N TRP A 19 8.15 -5.34 -5.10
CA TRP A 19 7.65 -4.42 -4.07
C TRP A 19 8.05 -4.78 -2.63
N TRP A 20 8.73 -5.91 -2.39
CA TRP A 20 9.04 -6.33 -1.01
C TRP A 20 9.86 -5.28 -0.24
N LYS A 21 10.74 -4.52 -0.93
CA LYS A 21 11.55 -3.44 -0.34
C LYS A 21 10.76 -2.16 -0.01
N VAL A 22 9.53 -2.06 -0.52
CA VAL A 22 8.59 -0.98 -0.21
C VAL A 22 7.80 -1.33 1.04
N ALA A 23 7.34 -2.58 1.16
CA ALA A 23 6.61 -3.06 2.33
C ALA A 23 7.54 -3.28 3.54
N TRP A 24 8.71 -3.87 3.31
CA TRP A 24 9.65 -4.29 4.34
C TRP A 24 10.94 -3.48 4.22
N PHE A 25 11.15 -2.56 5.15
CA PHE A 25 12.33 -1.68 5.18
C PHE A 25 12.79 -1.43 6.62
N PRO A 26 14.05 -1.02 6.84
CA PRO A 26 14.57 -0.79 8.19
C PRO A 26 13.77 0.27 8.95
N ARG A 27 13.49 0.01 10.24
CA ARG A 27 12.71 0.91 11.11
C ARG A 27 11.29 1.18 10.60
N CYS A 28 10.71 0.24 9.85
CA CYS A 28 9.28 0.28 9.54
C CYS A 28 8.44 -0.04 10.78
N ILE A 29 7.18 0.41 10.79
CA ILE A 29 6.19 0.01 11.79
C ILE A 29 5.55 -1.28 11.31
N PRO A 30 5.73 -2.44 11.98
CA PRO A 30 5.29 -3.74 11.47
C PRO A 30 3.81 -3.77 11.09
N LYS A 31 2.95 -3.14 11.90
CA LYS A 31 1.52 -3.02 11.61
C LYS A 31 1.26 -2.31 10.28
N HIS A 32 1.96 -1.22 9.99
CA HIS A 32 1.78 -0.46 8.75
C HIS A 32 2.36 -1.20 7.54
N SER A 33 3.53 -1.82 7.72
CA SER A 33 4.15 -2.67 6.70
C SER A 33 3.25 -3.83 6.28
N PHE A 34 2.54 -4.44 7.23
CA PHE A 34 1.55 -5.46 6.93
C PHE A 34 0.43 -4.93 6.01
N TYR A 35 -0.10 -3.73 6.26
CA TYR A 35 -1.12 -3.14 5.38
C TYR A 35 -0.57 -2.72 4.02
N ILE A 36 0.70 -2.31 3.91
CA ILE A 36 1.34 -2.14 2.60
C ILE A 36 1.37 -3.48 1.87
N TRP A 37 1.91 -4.51 2.51
CA TRP A 37 1.94 -5.86 1.93
C TRP A 37 0.54 -6.30 1.47
N LEU A 38 -0.48 -6.05 2.30
CA LEU A 38 -1.87 -6.34 1.98
C LEU A 38 -2.37 -5.56 0.76
N THR A 39 -2.06 -4.25 0.64
CA THR A 39 -2.44 -3.48 -0.55
C THR A 39 -1.80 -4.02 -1.83
N PHE A 40 -0.52 -4.39 -1.79
CA PHE A 40 0.14 -5.00 -2.95
C PHE A 40 -0.41 -6.39 -3.27
N TRP A 41 -0.83 -7.14 -2.24
CA TRP A 41 -1.40 -8.47 -2.42
C TRP A 41 -2.85 -8.45 -2.93
N GLU A 42 -3.71 -7.61 -2.36
CA GLU A 42 -5.12 -7.49 -2.72
C GLU A 42 -5.32 -6.84 -4.09
N ALA A 43 -4.45 -5.88 -4.46
CA ALA A 43 -4.47 -5.30 -5.80
C ALA A 43 -4.24 -6.35 -6.89
N HIS A 44 -3.54 -7.44 -6.57
CA HIS A 44 -3.34 -8.58 -7.46
C HIS A 44 -4.49 -9.60 -7.46
N ARG A 45 -5.36 -9.61 -6.44
CA ARG A 45 -6.42 -10.62 -6.29
C ARG A 45 -7.84 -10.11 -6.50
N THR A 46 -8.03 -8.82 -6.74
CA THR A 46 -9.33 -8.23 -7.14
C THR A 46 -10.48 -8.75 -6.26
N LEU A 47 -10.30 -8.79 -4.94
CA LEU A 47 -11.41 -9.04 -4.00
C LEU A 47 -12.21 -7.74 -3.82
N ASN A 48 -12.75 -7.23 -4.94
CA ASN A 48 -13.62 -6.07 -5.02
C ASN A 48 -15.08 -6.47 -4.76
N ASN A 49 -15.37 -7.09 -3.62
CA ASN A 49 -16.74 -7.44 -3.24
C ASN A 49 -17.37 -6.40 -2.30
N LEU A 50 -17.07 -5.11 -2.47
CA LEU A 50 -17.83 -4.04 -1.83
C LEU A 50 -18.41 -3.10 -2.88
N VAL A 51 -19.73 -2.90 -2.76
CA VAL A 51 -20.55 -2.24 -3.78
C VAL A 51 -20.29 -0.74 -3.81
N TRP A 52 -19.84 -0.13 -2.69
CA TRP A 52 -19.72 1.33 -2.55
C TRP A 52 -18.53 1.79 -1.70
N CYS A 53 -17.88 2.87 -2.13
CA CYS A 53 -16.80 3.53 -1.39
C CYS A 53 -17.29 4.16 -0.08
N SER A 54 -16.73 3.74 1.07
CA SER A 54 -17.09 4.28 2.39
C SER A 54 -16.69 5.75 2.62
N PHE A 55 -15.86 6.32 1.75
CA PHE A 55 -15.35 7.69 1.84
C PHE A 55 -16.08 8.68 0.91
N GLY A 56 -16.94 8.20 0.01
CA GLY A 56 -17.52 8.99 -1.07
C GLY A 56 -18.99 8.66 -1.38
N ARG A 57 -19.54 9.30 -2.43
CA ARG A 57 -20.96 9.16 -2.82
C ARG A 57 -21.19 7.94 -3.73
N GLY A 58 -21.01 6.73 -3.21
CA GLY A 58 -21.59 5.52 -3.83
C GLY A 58 -20.96 5.02 -5.14
N GLN A 59 -19.71 5.37 -5.47
CA GLN A 59 -18.98 4.69 -6.56
C GLN A 59 -18.47 3.32 -6.12
N GLY A 60 -18.35 2.40 -7.08
CA GLY A 60 -17.80 1.05 -6.86
C GLY A 60 -16.43 1.10 -6.20
N GLU A 61 -16.24 0.32 -5.15
CA GLU A 61 -15.00 0.30 -4.39
C GLU A 61 -14.00 -0.65 -5.04
N SER A 62 -12.98 -0.09 -5.68
CA SER A 62 -11.76 -0.79 -6.09
C SER A 62 -10.56 -0.20 -5.37
N ILE A 63 -9.42 -0.89 -5.33
CA ILE A 63 -8.16 -0.30 -4.83
C ILE A 63 -7.83 0.98 -5.61
N ASP A 64 -8.08 1.00 -6.92
CA ASP A 64 -7.88 2.20 -7.72
C ASP A 64 -8.74 3.37 -7.24
N HIS A 65 -10.02 3.10 -6.99
CA HIS A 65 -10.92 4.12 -6.48
C HIS A 65 -10.55 4.54 -5.05
N LEU A 66 -10.33 3.58 -4.16
CA LEU A 66 -10.06 3.80 -2.75
C LEU A 66 -8.79 4.64 -2.55
N PHE A 67 -7.73 4.39 -3.30
CA PHE A 67 -6.44 5.06 -3.10
C PHE A 67 -6.22 6.27 -4.04
N PHE A 68 -6.84 6.30 -5.22
CA PHE A 68 -6.51 7.30 -6.25
C PHE A 68 -7.70 8.10 -6.77
N SER A 69 -8.87 7.48 -6.98
CA SER A 69 -10.01 8.20 -7.59
C SER A 69 -10.96 8.83 -6.57
N CYS A 70 -10.98 8.37 -5.32
CA CYS A 70 -11.82 8.94 -4.28
C CYS A 70 -11.29 10.34 -3.90
N PRO A 71 -12.12 11.41 -3.99
CA PRO A 71 -11.67 12.78 -3.73
C PRO A 71 -11.11 13.01 -2.33
N PHE A 72 -11.54 12.23 -1.34
CA PHE A 72 -11.01 12.32 0.02
C PHE A 72 -9.58 11.78 0.10
N THR A 73 -9.38 10.52 -0.32
CA THR A 73 -8.08 9.85 -0.23
C THR A 73 -7.07 10.43 -1.24
N ALA A 74 -7.52 10.91 -2.39
CA ALA A 74 -6.67 11.61 -3.34
C ALA A 74 -6.07 12.89 -2.73
N ARG A 75 -6.88 13.69 -2.01
CA ARG A 75 -6.41 14.91 -1.33
C ARG A 75 -5.37 14.60 -0.25
N VAL A 76 -5.65 13.62 0.60
CA VAL A 76 -4.74 13.21 1.68
C VAL A 76 -3.42 12.67 1.11
N ARG A 77 -3.48 11.80 0.10
CA ARG A 77 -2.28 11.28 -0.57
C ARG A 77 -1.45 12.40 -1.17
N ASN A 78 -2.07 13.31 -1.93
CA ASN A 78 -1.34 14.41 -2.59
C ASN A 78 -0.66 15.31 -1.57
N HIS A 79 -1.34 15.66 -0.48
CA HIS A 79 -0.77 16.45 0.60
C HIS A 79 0.51 15.80 1.17
N PHE A 80 0.46 14.51 1.52
CA PHE A 80 1.62 13.81 2.07
C PHE A 80 2.75 13.57 1.07
N LEU A 81 2.43 13.34 -0.21
CA LEU A 81 3.45 13.27 -1.26
C LEU A 81 4.16 14.62 -1.46
N GLU A 82 3.42 15.73 -1.41
CA GLU A 82 3.97 17.07 -1.50
C GLU A 82 4.90 17.37 -0.33
N LEU A 83 4.54 16.98 0.89
CA LEU A 83 5.43 17.06 2.06
C LEU A 83 6.71 16.22 1.89
N CYS A 84 6.63 15.11 1.18
CA CYS A 84 7.79 14.30 0.81
C CYS A 84 8.57 14.88 -0.40
N GLY A 85 8.17 16.04 -0.92
CA GLY A 85 8.79 16.70 -2.06
C GLY A 85 8.52 16.01 -3.40
N PHE A 86 7.31 15.46 -3.57
CA PHE A 86 6.83 14.89 -4.83
C PHE A 86 5.50 15.53 -5.24
N ARG A 87 5.43 16.03 -6.47
CA ARG A 87 4.18 16.51 -7.09
C ARG A 87 3.82 15.57 -8.23
N ARG A 88 2.79 14.75 -8.04
CA ARG A 88 2.34 13.77 -9.02
C ARG A 88 0.82 13.71 -9.05
N ARG A 89 0.24 13.50 -10.22
CA ARG A 89 -1.20 13.27 -10.36
C ARG A 89 -1.54 11.87 -9.84
N PRO A 90 -2.75 11.66 -9.28
CA PRO A 90 -3.27 10.32 -9.05
C PRO A 90 -3.23 9.53 -10.36
N CYS A 91 -2.68 8.34 -10.30
CA CYS A 91 -2.58 7.39 -11.39
C CYS A 91 -3.06 6.04 -10.85
N GLY A 92 -3.47 5.11 -11.70
CA GLY A 92 -3.97 3.81 -11.24
C GLY A 92 -2.93 3.07 -10.39
N TRP A 93 -3.37 2.05 -9.66
CA TRP A 93 -2.53 1.25 -8.79
C TRP A 93 -1.29 0.69 -9.52
N GLN A 94 -1.44 0.26 -10.76
CA GLN A 94 -0.32 -0.25 -11.56
C GLN A 94 0.80 0.79 -11.75
N GLU A 95 0.43 2.04 -12.04
CA GLU A 95 1.37 3.13 -12.28
C GLU A 95 1.99 3.60 -10.95
N GLU A 96 1.20 3.62 -9.88
CA GLU A 96 1.68 4.02 -8.56
C GLU A 96 2.62 2.98 -7.96
N SER A 97 2.26 1.70 -8.05
CA SER A 97 3.07 0.59 -7.56
C SER A 97 4.42 0.55 -8.28
N SER A 98 4.42 0.69 -9.61
CA SER A 98 5.64 0.81 -10.41
C SER A 98 6.52 1.98 -9.96
N TRP A 99 5.92 3.16 -9.74
CA TRP A 99 6.65 4.32 -9.25
C TRP A 99 7.23 4.10 -7.86
N CYS A 100 6.47 3.51 -6.93
CA CYS A 100 6.94 3.19 -5.58
C CYS A 100 8.14 2.24 -5.63
N ILE A 101 8.04 1.18 -6.44
CA ILE A 101 9.11 0.20 -6.62
C ILE A 101 10.37 0.87 -7.15
N GLN A 102 10.26 1.70 -8.20
CA GLN A 102 11.41 2.34 -8.83
C GLN A 102 12.03 3.41 -7.92
N ARG A 103 11.20 4.28 -7.33
CA ARG A 103 11.67 5.48 -6.61
C ARG A 103 12.05 5.20 -5.16
N LEU A 104 11.41 4.21 -4.53
CA LEU A 104 11.60 3.90 -3.12
C LEU A 104 12.49 2.67 -2.90
N LYS A 105 13.09 2.05 -3.92
CA LYS A 105 13.96 0.87 -3.74
C LYS A 105 15.14 1.09 -2.76
N GLY A 106 15.62 2.33 -2.65
CA GLY A 106 16.79 2.70 -1.84
C GLY A 106 16.53 2.98 -0.35
N ASN A 107 17.62 3.25 0.37
CA ASN A 107 17.65 3.53 1.81
C ASN A 107 18.01 4.99 2.13
N ALA A 108 18.04 5.88 1.12
CA ALA A 108 18.24 7.30 1.35
C ALA A 108 17.17 7.86 2.30
N PHE A 109 17.52 8.84 3.13
CA PHE A 109 16.60 9.42 4.12
C PHE A 109 15.25 9.84 3.49
N LYS A 110 15.29 10.48 2.32
CA LYS A 110 14.08 10.86 1.57
C LYS A 110 13.23 9.64 1.18
N SER A 111 13.85 8.59 0.64
CA SER A 111 13.14 7.34 0.29
C SER A 111 12.56 6.67 1.53
N TRP A 112 13.31 6.63 2.63
CA TRP A 112 12.87 6.07 3.90
C TRP A 112 11.67 6.84 4.49
N LEU A 113 11.75 8.17 4.56
CA LEU A 113 10.65 9.03 5.04
C LEU A 113 9.40 8.88 4.16
N THR A 114 9.59 8.78 2.85
CA THR A 114 8.47 8.58 1.91
C THR A 114 7.81 7.22 2.11
N LYS A 115 8.58 6.16 2.33
CA LYS A 115 8.03 4.83 2.66
C LYS A 115 7.22 4.87 3.95
N LEU A 116 7.74 5.51 5.00
CA LEU A 116 7.02 5.65 6.27
C LEU A 116 5.71 6.40 6.09
N THR A 117 5.74 7.51 5.35
CA THR A 117 4.56 8.32 5.09
C THR A 117 3.52 7.53 4.29
N LEU A 118 3.94 6.84 3.23
CA LEU A 118 3.08 5.95 2.45
C LEU A 118 2.47 4.84 3.32
N ALA A 119 3.28 4.22 4.18
CA ALA A 119 2.84 3.17 5.11
C ALA A 119 1.75 3.68 6.05
N ALA A 120 1.94 4.87 6.62
CA ALA A 120 0.98 5.50 7.52
C ALA A 120 -0.32 5.85 6.82
N VAL A 121 -0.25 6.47 5.64
CA VAL A 121 -1.44 6.83 4.84
C VAL A 121 -2.25 5.58 4.50
N ILE A 122 -1.60 4.53 3.99
CA ILE A 122 -2.26 3.27 3.65
C ILE A 122 -2.90 2.64 4.88
N TYR A 123 -2.15 2.55 5.98
CA TYR A 123 -2.66 2.00 7.24
C TYR A 123 -3.92 2.75 7.71
N HIS A 124 -3.90 4.07 7.73
CA HIS A 124 -5.03 4.87 8.19
C HIS A 124 -6.24 4.77 7.26
N TYR A 125 -6.04 4.63 5.94
CA TYR A 125 -7.16 4.36 5.02
C TYR A 125 -7.83 3.03 5.33
N TRP A 126 -7.04 1.98 5.58
CA TRP A 126 -7.56 0.68 5.96
C TRP A 126 -8.30 0.70 7.30
N GLN A 127 -7.75 1.39 8.30
CA GLN A 127 -8.40 1.55 9.59
C GLN A 127 -9.72 2.31 9.47
N GLU A 128 -9.71 3.43 8.76
CA GLU A 128 -10.91 4.27 8.60
C GLU A 128 -11.98 3.55 7.78
N ARG A 129 -11.59 2.80 6.74
CA ARG A 129 -12.51 1.90 6.00
C ARG A 129 -13.14 0.87 6.93
N LYS A 130 -12.31 0.18 7.73
CA LYS A 130 -12.78 -0.81 8.70
C LYS A 130 -13.76 -0.18 9.70
N ASN A 131 -13.44 0.99 10.25
CA ASN A 131 -14.30 1.69 11.19
C ASN A 131 -15.66 2.02 10.58
N ARG A 132 -15.71 2.52 9.34
CA ARG A 132 -16.96 2.86 8.65
C ARG A 132 -17.82 1.65 8.29
N LEU A 133 -17.20 0.49 8.05
CA LEU A 133 -17.93 -0.73 7.73
C LEU A 133 -18.51 -1.43 8.96
N PHE A 134 -17.83 -1.37 10.10
CA PHE A 134 -18.18 -2.17 11.29
C PHE A 134 -18.66 -1.35 12.50
N ASN A 135 -18.58 -0.02 12.45
CA ASN A 135 -18.88 0.84 13.58
C ASN A 135 -19.94 1.91 13.25
N ASN A 136 -20.95 1.50 12.47
CA ASN A 136 -22.15 2.31 12.18
C ASN A 136 -23.22 2.08 13.24
#